data_AF-H1W5A2-F1
#
_entry.id   AF-H1W5A2-F1
#
_cell.length_a   1.000
_cell.length_b   1.000
_cell.length_c   1.000
_cell.angle_alpha   90.00
_cell.angle_beta   90.00
_cell.angle_gamma   90.00
#
_symmetry.space_group_name_H-M   'P 1'
#
loop_
_entity.id
_entity.type
_entity.pdbx_description
1 polymer ?
#
loop_
_entity_poly.entity_id
_entity_poly.type
_entity_poly.pdbx_seq_one_letter_code
_entity_poly.pdbx_strand_id
1 'polypeptide(L)'
;MHYSQFLPFVTLFASSVVVEASPTAMLEGRSVGLVARAPDTPGDACIRTPVSAEPDYSYYTFHINADIGERAKNAGLVKIGVQQHCDSNGGLFGMWATNTNNWAYVLLDKFGPENPYKVKVDRCQKGKDRHISTYRVWLCNENNWCGTTACGLDRKVCPEKKTKAVDLSDNLIWPCAL
;
A
#
# COMPACT_ATOMS: atom_id res chain seq x y z
N MET A 1 58.06 49.03 43.66
CA MET A 1 58.96 47.95 44.09
C MET A 1 58.56 46.68 43.35
N HIS A 2 59.55 46.02 42.76
CA HIS A 2 59.44 44.87 41.84
C HIS A 2 59.40 43.50 42.55
N TYR A 3 59.15 42.46 41.73
CA TYR A 3 59.33 41.00 41.90
C TYR A 3 58.35 40.29 42.85
N SER A 4 57.93 39.04 42.67
CA SER A 4 57.79 38.03 41.58
C SER A 4 57.41 36.72 42.29
N GLN A 5 57.19 35.63 41.52
CA GLN A 5 57.16 34.20 41.93
C GLN A 5 55.77 33.63 42.29
N PHE A 6 55.27 32.49 41.80
CA PHE A 6 55.70 31.47 40.82
C PHE A 6 54.45 30.71 40.30
N LEU A 7 54.55 30.13 39.09
CA LEU A 7 53.56 29.29 38.39
C LEU A 7 53.40 27.89 39.04
N PRO A 8 52.37 27.12 38.64
CA PRO A 8 52.62 26.17 37.55
C PRO A 8 51.55 26.16 36.44
N PHE A 9 52.06 26.04 35.21
CA PHE A 9 51.32 25.63 34.02
C PHE A 9 50.99 24.13 34.10
N VAL A 10 49.77 23.75 33.74
CA VAL A 10 49.47 22.38 33.31
C VAL A 10 48.82 22.46 31.93
N THR A 11 49.64 22.25 30.91
CA THR A 11 49.22 21.99 29.53
C THR A 11 48.92 20.51 29.39
N LEU A 12 47.65 20.16 29.16
CA LEU A 12 47.26 18.81 28.77
C LEU A 12 47.33 18.69 27.24
N PHE A 13 48.39 18.01 26.78
CA PHE A 13 48.48 17.52 25.41
C PHE A 13 47.50 16.37 25.22
N ALA A 14 46.48 16.57 24.38
CA ALA A 14 45.65 15.47 23.89
C ALA A 14 46.34 14.85 22.67
N SER A 15 47.07 13.76 22.90
CA SER A 15 47.60 12.90 21.84
C SER A 15 46.44 12.06 21.27
N SER A 16 46.04 12.33 20.04
CA SER A 16 45.11 11.48 19.29
C SER A 16 45.83 10.20 18.85
N VAL A 17 45.63 9.10 19.58
CA VAL A 17 45.96 7.76 19.09
C VAL A 17 44.73 7.25 18.34
N VAL A 18 44.87 7.09 17.02
CA VAL A 18 43.90 6.37 16.19
C VAL A 18 44.11 4.88 16.49
N VAL A 19 43.23 4.29 17.28
CA VAL A 19 43.12 2.83 17.40
C VAL A 19 41.97 2.42 16.47
N GLU A 20 42.34 1.83 15.35
CA GLU A 20 41.42 1.23 14.39
C GLU A 20 40.84 -0.04 15.03
N ALA A 21 39.70 0.11 15.70
CA ALA A 21 38.94 -1.01 16.25
C ALA A 21 37.95 -1.49 15.19
N SER A 22 38.30 -2.55 14.47
CA SER A 22 37.36 -3.35 13.69
C SER A 22 36.22 -3.83 14.62
N PRO A 23 34.94 -3.53 14.34
CA PRO A 23 33.87 -4.06 15.16
C PRO A 23 33.56 -5.48 14.72
N THR A 24 34.01 -6.44 15.53
CA THR A 24 33.43 -7.77 15.65
C THR A 24 31.94 -7.65 15.98
N ALA A 25 31.11 -8.43 15.28
CA ALA A 25 29.68 -8.51 15.52
C ALA A 25 29.40 -9.06 16.94
N MET A 26 28.71 -8.28 17.76
CA MET A 26 28.12 -8.72 19.03
C MET A 26 26.62 -8.51 18.96
N LEU A 27 25.90 -9.61 19.09
CA LEU A 27 24.45 -9.70 19.20
C LEU A 27 23.97 -9.14 20.56
N GLU A 28 22.68 -8.80 20.59
CA GLU A 28 21.80 -8.54 21.75
C GLU A 28 21.62 -7.10 22.24
N GLY A 29 20.35 -6.68 22.29
CA GLY A 29 19.89 -5.56 23.11
C GLY A 29 18.72 -4.78 22.52
N ARG A 30 17.49 -5.20 22.80
CA ARG A 30 16.23 -4.50 22.48
C ARG A 30 16.30 -3.00 22.80
N SER A 31 16.14 -2.17 21.78
CA SER A 31 15.25 -1.01 21.85
C SER A 31 14.39 -1.02 20.60
N VAL A 32 13.08 -1.12 20.81
CA VAL A 32 12.06 -1.14 19.76
C VAL A 32 11.97 0.28 19.23
N GLY A 33 12.94 0.67 18.40
CA GLY A 33 12.86 1.88 17.61
C GLY A 33 11.67 1.71 16.67
N LEU A 34 10.76 2.69 16.67
CA LEU A 34 9.78 2.85 15.61
C LEU A 34 10.57 3.05 14.30
N VAL A 35 10.89 1.94 13.63
CA VAL A 35 11.39 1.98 12.26
C VAL A 35 10.23 2.54 11.46
N ALA A 36 10.40 3.77 10.96
CA ALA A 36 9.52 4.32 9.95
C ALA A 36 9.35 3.25 8.88
N ARG A 37 8.10 2.84 8.60
CA ARG A 37 7.79 1.96 7.47
C ARG A 37 8.53 2.53 6.28
N ALA A 38 9.47 1.76 5.73
CA ALA A 38 10.13 2.12 4.50
C ALA A 38 9.03 2.52 3.50
N PRO A 39 9.15 3.67 2.80
CA PRO A 39 8.22 3.99 1.74
C PRO A 39 8.18 2.83 0.75
N ASP A 40 6.98 2.55 0.26
CA ASP A 40 6.64 1.41 -0.60
C ASP A 40 7.76 1.10 -1.59
N THR A 41 8.19 -0.16 -1.61
CA THR A 41 9.28 -0.68 -2.43
C THR A 41 9.17 -0.25 -3.90
N PRO A 42 10.30 -0.05 -4.62
CA PRO A 42 10.29 0.33 -6.04
C PRO A 42 9.66 -0.79 -6.86
N GLY A 43 8.41 -0.59 -7.27
CA GLY A 43 7.56 -1.56 -7.96
C GLY A 43 6.10 -1.10 -8.09
N ASP A 44 5.59 -0.34 -7.10
CA ASP A 44 4.24 0.23 -7.14
C ASP A 44 4.22 1.63 -7.77
N ALA A 45 4.51 1.69 -9.07
CA ALA A 45 4.15 2.86 -9.87
C ALA A 45 2.62 3.00 -9.82
N CYS A 46 2.15 4.07 -9.21
CA CYS A 46 0.73 4.39 -9.13
C CYS A 46 0.08 4.31 -10.53
N ILE A 47 -1.02 3.56 -10.66
CA ILE A 47 -1.63 3.27 -11.96
C ILE A 47 -2.34 4.53 -12.43
N ARG A 48 -1.80 5.13 -13.49
CA ARG A 48 -2.44 6.28 -14.14
C ARG A 48 -3.73 5.82 -14.81
N THR A 49 -4.83 6.50 -14.49
CA THR A 49 -6.15 6.09 -14.97
C THR A 49 -7.00 7.31 -15.37
N PRO A 50 -7.77 7.23 -16.46
CA PRO A 50 -8.75 8.25 -16.78
C PRO A 50 -9.91 8.26 -15.78
N VAL A 51 -10.61 9.38 -15.74
CA VAL A 51 -11.91 9.46 -15.05
C VAL A 51 -12.92 8.60 -15.82
N SER A 52 -13.77 7.88 -15.09
CA SER A 52 -14.83 7.07 -15.71
C SER A 52 -15.78 7.94 -16.55
N ALA A 53 -16.11 7.47 -17.75
CA ALA A 53 -17.15 8.07 -18.57
C ALA A 53 -18.56 7.94 -17.95
N GLU A 54 -18.77 6.95 -17.07
CA GLU A 54 -19.96 6.80 -16.26
C GLU A 54 -19.69 7.32 -14.84
N PRO A 55 -20.12 8.54 -14.48
CA PRO A 55 -19.68 9.21 -13.25
C PRO A 55 -20.16 8.54 -11.96
N ASP A 56 -21.13 7.62 -12.05
CA ASP A 56 -21.66 6.86 -10.92
C ASP A 56 -20.91 5.54 -10.68
N TYR A 57 -19.97 5.16 -11.55
CA TYR A 57 -19.29 3.88 -11.47
C TYR A 57 -17.81 3.95 -11.81
N SER A 58 -17.02 3.15 -11.10
CA SER A 58 -15.67 2.80 -11.50
C SER A 58 -15.63 1.47 -12.22
N TYR A 59 -14.66 1.33 -13.12
CA TYR A 59 -14.35 0.11 -13.82
C TYR A 59 -12.92 -0.32 -13.50
N TYR A 60 -12.75 -1.60 -13.16
CA TYR A 60 -11.46 -2.21 -12.89
C TYR A 60 -11.24 -3.38 -13.83
N THR A 61 -10.26 -3.25 -14.71
CA THR A 61 -9.85 -4.30 -15.64
C THR A 61 -8.53 -4.90 -15.18
N PHE A 62 -8.47 -6.20 -14.92
CA PHE A 62 -7.27 -6.87 -14.38
C PHE A 62 -7.27 -8.37 -14.66
N HIS A 63 -6.11 -9.00 -14.42
CA HIS A 63 -5.89 -10.43 -14.62
C HIS A 63 -5.57 -11.14 -13.31
N ILE A 64 -5.99 -12.40 -13.20
CA ILE A 64 -5.68 -13.28 -12.06
C ILE A 64 -4.74 -14.39 -12.49
N ASN A 65 -3.81 -14.78 -11.62
CA ASN A 65 -2.86 -15.85 -11.89
C ASN A 65 -3.55 -17.19 -12.22
N ALA A 66 -2.99 -17.94 -13.18
CA ALA A 66 -3.63 -19.14 -13.71
C ALA A 66 -3.71 -20.31 -12.73
N ASP A 67 -2.74 -20.37 -11.81
CA ASP A 67 -2.55 -21.48 -10.87
C ASP A 67 -3.51 -21.47 -9.67
N ILE A 68 -4.36 -20.43 -9.53
CA ILE A 68 -5.27 -20.32 -8.39
C ILE A 68 -6.58 -21.11 -8.56
N GLY A 69 -6.99 -21.44 -9.79
CA GLY A 69 -8.34 -21.93 -10.08
C GLY A 69 -8.75 -23.18 -9.29
N GLU A 70 -7.92 -24.23 -9.32
CA GLU A 70 -8.21 -25.47 -8.59
C GLU A 70 -8.14 -25.27 -7.07
N ARG A 71 -7.17 -24.49 -6.58
CA ARG A 71 -7.01 -24.20 -5.16
C ARG A 71 -8.20 -23.42 -4.60
N ALA A 72 -8.68 -22.41 -5.34
CA ALA A 72 -9.85 -21.63 -4.96
C ALA A 72 -11.12 -22.48 -4.93
N LYS A 73 -11.32 -23.33 -5.94
CA LYS A 73 -12.45 -24.27 -5.96
C LYS A 73 -12.43 -25.21 -4.77
N ASN A 74 -11.28 -25.80 -4.44
CA ASN A 74 -11.14 -26.71 -3.29
C ASN A 74 -11.37 -25.99 -1.95
N ALA A 75 -11.07 -24.69 -1.87
CA ALA A 75 -11.33 -23.84 -0.71
C ALA A 75 -12.78 -23.26 -0.66
N GLY A 76 -13.64 -23.57 -1.64
CA GLY A 76 -14.99 -23.02 -1.72
C GLY A 76 -15.05 -21.53 -2.08
N LEU A 77 -13.99 -21.01 -2.70
CA LEU A 77 -13.88 -19.63 -3.18
C LEU A 77 -14.25 -19.60 -4.66
N VAL A 78 -15.31 -18.86 -4.97
CA VAL A 78 -16.00 -18.90 -6.27
C VAL A 78 -16.29 -17.52 -6.83
N LYS A 79 -15.94 -16.47 -6.09
CA LYS A 79 -16.09 -15.07 -6.50
C LYS A 79 -14.79 -14.32 -6.36
N ILE A 80 -14.66 -13.26 -7.15
CA ILE A 80 -13.68 -12.20 -6.96
C ILE A 80 -14.39 -11.00 -6.33
N GLY A 81 -13.85 -10.51 -5.22
CA GLY A 81 -14.21 -9.23 -4.63
C GLY A 81 -13.24 -8.14 -5.06
N VAL A 82 -13.77 -7.05 -5.61
CA VAL A 82 -12.99 -5.83 -5.87
C VAL A 82 -13.35 -4.79 -4.83
N GLN A 83 -12.34 -4.40 -4.05
CA GLN A 83 -12.45 -3.37 -3.02
C GLN A 83 -11.86 -2.07 -3.56
N GLN A 84 -12.68 -1.06 -3.77
CA GLN A 84 -12.25 0.30 -4.07
C GLN A 84 -12.09 1.07 -2.76
N HIS A 85 -10.88 1.53 -2.46
CA HIS A 85 -10.62 2.41 -1.33
C HIS A 85 -10.81 3.88 -1.72
N CYS A 86 -11.67 4.55 -0.97
CA CYS A 86 -12.00 5.95 -1.12
C CYS A 86 -11.43 6.73 0.06
N ASP A 87 -10.37 7.49 -0.19
CA ASP A 87 -9.67 8.27 0.81
C ASP A 87 -10.31 9.66 0.97
N SER A 88 -10.37 10.14 2.21
CA SER A 88 -10.84 11.48 2.52
C SER A 88 -9.71 12.29 3.13
N ASN A 89 -9.44 13.47 2.56
CA ASN A 89 -8.46 14.39 3.13
C ASN A 89 -8.95 15.02 4.46
N GLY A 90 -10.19 14.72 4.87
CA GLY A 90 -10.89 15.45 5.92
C GLY A 90 -11.15 16.90 5.53
N GLY A 91 -12.07 17.57 6.22
CA GLY A 91 -12.23 19.02 6.07
C GLY A 91 -10.99 19.79 6.56
N LEU A 92 -11.09 21.12 6.63
CA LEU A 92 -10.08 21.94 7.30
C LEU A 92 -9.79 21.33 8.70
N PHE A 93 -8.55 20.92 8.96
CA PHE A 93 -8.08 20.22 10.17
C PHE A 93 -8.35 18.71 10.30
N GLY A 94 -8.77 18.00 9.25
CA GLY A 94 -8.84 16.53 9.27
C GLY A 94 -9.96 15.93 10.14
N MET A 95 -10.74 16.75 10.85
CA MET A 95 -11.74 16.34 11.86
C MET A 95 -12.91 15.46 11.35
N TRP A 96 -13.05 15.31 10.03
CA TRP A 96 -14.12 14.53 9.40
C TRP A 96 -13.62 13.62 8.28
N ALA A 97 -12.32 13.30 8.29
CA ALA A 97 -11.75 12.30 7.39
C ALA A 97 -12.37 10.95 7.74
N THR A 98 -13.21 10.42 6.85
CA THR A 98 -13.72 9.06 6.99
C THR A 98 -13.49 8.38 5.67
N ASN A 99 -12.57 7.44 5.63
CA ASN A 99 -12.34 6.64 4.43
C ASN A 99 -13.49 5.64 4.28
N THR A 100 -13.81 5.28 3.04
CA THR A 100 -14.80 4.24 2.76
C THR A 100 -14.30 3.24 1.77
N ASN A 101 -14.90 2.07 1.80
CA ASN A 101 -14.65 1.03 0.82
C ASN A 101 -15.95 0.74 0.08
N ASN A 102 -15.88 0.67 -1.24
CA ASN A 102 -16.94 0.11 -2.05
C ASN A 102 -16.52 -1.26 -2.54
N TRP A 103 -17.48 -2.16 -2.65
CA TRP A 103 -17.25 -3.54 -3.04
C TRP A 103 -18.10 -3.90 -4.25
N ALA A 104 -17.54 -4.69 -5.14
CA ALA A 104 -18.29 -5.44 -6.13
C ALA A 104 -17.77 -6.88 -6.18
N TYR A 105 -18.64 -7.79 -6.61
CA TYR A 105 -18.33 -9.21 -6.67
C TYR A 105 -18.71 -9.76 -8.04
N VAL A 106 -17.81 -10.56 -8.62
CA VAL A 106 -18.02 -11.28 -9.88
C VAL A 106 -17.62 -12.74 -9.70
N LEU A 107 -18.06 -13.63 -10.59
CA LEU A 107 -17.64 -15.04 -10.55
C LEU A 107 -16.14 -15.16 -10.81
N LEU A 108 -15.51 -16.14 -10.17
CA LEU A 108 -14.11 -16.52 -10.40
C LEU A 108 -14.08 -17.61 -11.49
N ASP A 109 -14.11 -17.20 -12.76
CA ASP A 109 -14.25 -18.10 -13.93
C ASP A 109 -13.20 -17.89 -15.04
N LYS A 110 -12.37 -16.84 -14.91
CA LYS A 110 -11.32 -16.44 -15.86
C LYS A 110 -9.96 -16.44 -15.19
N PHE A 111 -8.95 -16.93 -15.91
CA PHE A 111 -7.61 -17.10 -15.36
C PHE A 111 -6.54 -16.84 -16.43
N GLY A 112 -5.41 -16.28 -16.02
CA GLY A 112 -4.26 -16.00 -16.89
C GLY A 112 -4.33 -14.64 -17.62
N PRO A 113 -3.25 -14.29 -18.34
CA PRO A 113 -3.09 -12.98 -18.99
C PRO A 113 -4.05 -12.75 -20.18
N GLU A 114 -4.60 -13.80 -20.78
CA GLU A 114 -5.52 -13.65 -21.92
C GLU A 114 -6.98 -13.43 -21.51
N ASN A 115 -7.30 -13.59 -20.22
CA ASN A 115 -8.68 -13.58 -19.73
C ASN A 115 -8.89 -12.49 -18.67
N PRO A 116 -9.00 -11.20 -19.05
CA PRO A 116 -9.23 -10.13 -18.10
C PRO A 116 -10.63 -10.19 -17.48
N TYR A 117 -10.71 -9.80 -16.22
CA TYR A 117 -11.94 -9.35 -15.60
C TYR A 117 -12.17 -7.88 -15.94
N LYS A 118 -13.44 -7.49 -16.07
CA LYS A 118 -13.87 -6.08 -16.03
C LYS A 118 -14.97 -5.96 -14.99
N VAL A 119 -14.67 -5.34 -13.86
CA VAL A 119 -15.56 -5.26 -12.71
C VAL A 119 -16.08 -3.83 -12.56
N LYS A 120 -17.41 -3.71 -12.45
CA LYS A 120 -18.12 -2.45 -12.20
C LYS A 120 -18.31 -2.28 -10.70
N VAL A 121 -17.81 -1.17 -10.14
CA VAL A 121 -17.93 -0.83 -8.71
C VAL A 121 -18.61 0.53 -8.59
N ASP A 122 -19.45 0.73 -7.58
CA ASP A 122 -20.01 2.07 -7.33
C ASP A 122 -18.90 3.10 -7.09
N ARG A 123 -19.13 4.34 -7.53
CA ARG A 123 -18.23 5.45 -7.23
C ARG A 123 -18.10 5.73 -5.73
N CYS A 124 -17.01 6.39 -5.34
CA CYS A 124 -16.88 6.93 -3.98
C CYS A 124 -18.07 7.83 -3.60
N GLN A 125 -18.51 7.76 -2.34
CA GLN A 125 -19.77 8.36 -1.86
C GLN A 125 -19.96 9.83 -2.32
N LYS A 126 -21.14 10.13 -2.89
CA LYS A 126 -21.56 11.48 -3.30
C LYS A 126 -21.69 12.38 -2.06
N GLY A 127 -21.27 13.64 -2.17
CA GLY A 127 -21.43 14.64 -1.10
C GLY A 127 -20.38 14.60 0.04
N LYS A 128 -19.45 13.64 0.03
CA LYS A 128 -18.28 13.62 0.92
C LYS A 128 -17.02 13.98 0.12
N ASP A 129 -16.01 14.62 0.72
CA ASP A 129 -14.70 14.83 0.07
C ASP A 129 -13.89 13.52 0.07
N ARG A 130 -14.36 12.53 -0.70
CA ARG A 130 -13.77 11.19 -0.83
C ARG A 130 -13.44 10.88 -2.27
N HIS A 131 -12.24 10.41 -2.51
CA HIS A 131 -11.69 10.18 -3.85
C HIS A 131 -10.98 8.84 -3.90
N ILE A 132 -10.93 8.26 -5.10
CA ILE A 132 -10.31 6.95 -5.28
C ILE A 132 -8.81 7.09 -4.99
N SER A 133 -8.29 6.16 -4.18
CA SER A 133 -6.89 6.16 -3.74
C SER A 133 -6.20 4.84 -4.05
N THR A 134 -6.82 3.71 -3.67
CA THR A 134 -6.29 2.37 -3.97
C THR A 134 -7.41 1.43 -4.37
N TYR A 135 -7.04 0.27 -4.91
CA TYR A 135 -7.96 -0.85 -5.02
C TYR A 135 -7.25 -2.17 -4.71
N ARG A 136 -8.04 -3.15 -4.25
CA ARG A 136 -7.57 -4.49 -3.91
C ARG A 136 -8.50 -5.55 -4.48
N VAL A 137 -7.92 -6.69 -4.84
CA VAL A 137 -8.64 -7.86 -5.33
C VAL A 137 -8.60 -8.95 -4.26
N TRP A 138 -9.71 -9.64 -4.09
CA TRP A 138 -9.90 -10.70 -3.10
C TRP A 138 -10.56 -11.91 -3.73
N LEU A 139 -10.24 -13.10 -3.24
CA LEU A 139 -11.02 -14.31 -3.48
C LEU A 139 -12.12 -14.40 -2.41
N CYS A 140 -13.34 -14.76 -2.79
CA CYS A 140 -14.49 -14.77 -1.89
C CYS A 140 -15.37 -15.99 -2.14
N ASN A 141 -16.11 -16.41 -1.12
CA ASN A 141 -17.10 -17.49 -1.24
C ASN A 141 -18.44 -16.99 -1.82
N GLU A 142 -19.42 -17.88 -1.94
CA GLU A 142 -20.76 -17.55 -2.45
C GLU A 142 -21.47 -16.44 -1.65
N ASN A 143 -21.19 -16.32 -0.35
CA ASN A 143 -21.79 -15.32 0.53
C ASN A 143 -21.03 -13.98 0.52
N ASN A 144 -20.15 -13.77 -0.46
CA ASN A 144 -19.28 -12.60 -0.60
C ASN A 144 -18.30 -12.41 0.59
N TRP A 145 -18.06 -13.46 1.37
CA TRP A 145 -17.07 -13.45 2.44
C TRP A 145 -15.68 -13.80 1.88
N CYS A 146 -14.70 -12.92 2.13
CA CYS A 146 -13.35 -13.02 1.56
C CYS A 146 -12.25 -13.30 2.60
N GLY A 147 -12.59 -13.44 3.89
CA GLY A 147 -11.62 -13.79 4.95
C GLY A 147 -10.29 -13.03 4.87
N THR A 148 -9.19 -13.78 4.76
CA THR A 148 -7.82 -13.27 4.58
C THR A 148 -7.28 -13.52 3.16
N THR A 149 -8.13 -13.85 2.19
CA THR A 149 -7.73 -14.30 0.85
C THR A 149 -7.59 -13.14 -0.12
N ALA A 150 -6.78 -12.14 0.27
CA ALA A 150 -6.38 -11.05 -0.59
C ALA A 150 -5.43 -11.56 -1.68
N CYS A 151 -5.62 -11.08 -2.90
CA CYS A 151 -4.63 -11.22 -3.96
C CYS A 151 -3.66 -10.06 -3.82
N GLY A 152 -2.36 -10.34 -3.62
CA GLY A 152 -1.32 -9.31 -3.54
C GLY A 152 -1.54 -8.18 -2.52
N LEU A 153 -0.89 -7.05 -2.79
CA LEU A 153 -0.97 -5.80 -2.01
C LEU A 153 -1.94 -4.81 -2.67
N ASP A 154 -2.32 -3.77 -1.93
CA ASP A 154 -3.09 -2.65 -2.50
C ASP A 154 -2.36 -2.03 -3.69
N ARG A 155 -3.07 -1.80 -4.79
CA ARG A 155 -2.54 -1.04 -5.91
C ARG A 155 -3.00 0.40 -5.83
N LYS A 156 -2.05 1.33 -5.88
CA LYS A 156 -2.32 2.77 -5.88
C LYS A 156 -2.93 3.21 -7.20
N VAL A 157 -3.94 4.06 -7.11
CA VAL A 157 -4.68 4.60 -8.26
C VAL A 157 -4.40 6.08 -8.37
N CYS A 158 -3.88 6.51 -9.52
CA CYS A 158 -3.55 7.90 -9.81
C CYS A 158 -4.44 8.42 -10.95
N PRO A 159 -5.63 8.91 -10.62
CA PRO A 159 -6.48 9.51 -11.64
C PRO A 159 -5.88 10.83 -12.15
N GLU A 160 -6.13 11.17 -13.41
CA GLU A 160 -5.67 12.43 -14.03
C GLU A 160 -6.09 13.69 -13.25
N LYS A 161 -7.19 13.58 -12.51
CA LYS A 161 -7.69 14.60 -11.59
C LYS A 161 -8.37 13.92 -10.41
N LYS A 162 -8.50 14.64 -9.28
CA LYS A 162 -9.26 14.19 -8.11
C LYS A 162 -10.66 13.73 -8.56
N THR A 163 -10.96 12.44 -8.45
CA THR A 163 -12.23 11.86 -8.92
C THR A 163 -12.80 10.82 -7.95
N LYS A 164 -14.10 10.59 -8.08
CA LYS A 164 -14.86 9.56 -7.35
C LYS A 164 -15.03 8.27 -8.15
N ALA A 165 -14.73 8.32 -9.45
CA ALA A 165 -14.97 7.25 -10.41
C ALA A 165 -13.82 7.21 -11.43
N VAL A 166 -13.28 6.02 -11.72
CA VAL A 166 -12.17 5.80 -12.67
C VAL A 166 -12.49 4.68 -13.66
N ASP A 167 -11.83 4.66 -14.81
CA ASP A 167 -11.77 3.50 -15.68
C ASP A 167 -10.33 3.00 -15.73
N LEU A 168 -10.02 2.04 -14.86
CA LEU A 168 -8.67 1.56 -14.60
C LEU A 168 -8.42 0.26 -15.37
N SER A 169 -7.34 0.26 -16.16
CA SER A 169 -6.79 -0.94 -16.78
C SER A 169 -5.46 -1.29 -16.13
N ASP A 170 -5.40 -2.47 -15.51
CA ASP A 170 -4.21 -2.99 -14.85
C ASP A 170 -3.66 -4.19 -15.60
N ASN A 171 -2.49 -3.97 -16.20
CA ASN A 171 -1.83 -4.98 -17.03
C ASN A 171 -1.00 -5.96 -16.19
N LEU A 172 -0.82 -5.71 -14.89
CA LEU A 172 -0.07 -6.61 -14.02
C LEU A 172 -1.01 -7.71 -13.50
N ILE A 173 -0.56 -8.96 -13.59
CA ILE A 173 -1.27 -10.11 -13.04
C ILE A 173 -1.35 -9.97 -11.52
N TRP A 174 -2.51 -10.22 -10.93
CA TRP A 174 -2.69 -10.30 -9.48
C TRP A 174 -2.28 -11.68 -8.97
N PRO A 175 -1.25 -11.78 -8.12
CA PRO A 175 -0.86 -13.03 -7.50
C PRO A 175 -1.78 -13.33 -6.32
N CYS A 176 -2.72 -14.26 -6.51
CA CYS A 176 -3.55 -14.77 -5.44
C CYS A 176 -2.91 -16.03 -4.83
N ALA A 177 -2.85 -16.10 -3.50
CA ALA A 177 -2.37 -17.25 -2.75
C ALA A 177 -3.43 -17.70 -1.72
N LEU A 178 -3.46 -19.01 -1.46
CA LEU A 178 -4.34 -19.68 -0.50
C LEU A 178 -3.52 -20.60 0.39
#